data_AF-W1PPS3-F1
#
_entry.id   AF-W1PPS3-F1
#
_cell.length_a   1.000
_cell.length_b   1.000
_cell.length_c   1.000
_cell.angle_alpha   90.00
_cell.angle_beta   90.00
_cell.angle_gamma   90.00
#
_symmetry.space_group_name_H-M   'P 1'
#
loop_
_entity.id
_entity.type
_entity.pdbx_description
1 polymer ?
#
loop_
_entity_poly.entity_id
_entity_poly.type
_entity_poly.pdbx_seq_one_letter_code
_entity_poly.pdbx_strand_id
1 'polypeptide(L)' 'MISSKLPRFSDEYTLTIASSDPKSIAANKPVKLSKSVTKWFTKDGILVEGLFWNDVSKLIDDYADDRKNH' A
#
# COMPACT_ATOMS: atom_id res chain seq x y z
N MET A 1 -1.02 -11.72 2.23
CA MET A 1 -0.84 -10.97 3.49
C MET A 1 -0.88 -9.48 3.22
N ILE A 2 -1.49 -8.72 4.12
CA ILE A 2 -1.52 -7.25 4.10
C ILE A 2 -0.87 -6.77 5.40
N SER A 3 0.05 -5.81 5.31
CA SER A 3 0.69 -5.22 6.50
C SER A 3 0.83 -3.71 6.37
N SER A 4 0.66 -3.01 7.50
CA SER A 4 0.82 -1.56 7.60
C SER A 4 1.84 -1.19 8.67
N LYS A 5 2.64 -0.16 8.41
CA LYS A 5 3.66 0.34 9.34
C LYS A 5 3.67 1.86 9.35
N LEU A 6 3.58 2.44 10.55
CA LEU A 6 3.84 3.86 10.81
C LEU A 6 4.80 3.95 12.01
N PRO A 7 6.09 4.24 11.81
CA PRO A 7 7.04 4.38 12.90
C PRO A 7 6.67 5.55 13.82
N ARG A 8 6.89 5.39 15.14
CA ARG A 8 6.50 6.39 16.16
C ARG A 8 7.07 7.81 15.91
N PHE A 9 8.23 7.90 15.28
CA PHE A 9 8.95 9.17 15.06
C PHE A 9 9.12 9.50 13.57
N SER A 10 8.27 8.95 12.71
CA SER A 10 8.25 9.24 11.28
C SER A 10 6.81 9.41 10.82
N ASP A 11 6.60 10.32 9.88
CA ASP A 11 5.35 10.44 9.15
C ASP A 11 5.30 9.50 7.94
N GLU A 12 6.37 8.77 7.63
CA GLU A 12 6.38 7.79 6.55
C GLU A 12 5.56 6.56 6.91
N TYR A 13 4.39 6.46 6.27
CA TYR A 13 3.54 5.29 6.32
C TYR A 13 3.90 4.32 5.18
N THR A 14 3.93 3.04 5.50
CA THR A 14 4.10 1.97 4.52
C THR A 14 2.95 0.97 4.58
N LEU A 15 2.35 0.68 3.43
CA LEU A 15 1.37 -0.39 3.22
C LEU A 15 1.93 -1.39 2.22
N THR A 16 1.92 -2.67 2.57
CA THR A 16 2.47 -3.75 1.76
C THR A 16 1.41 -4.81 1.50
N ILE A 17 1.31 -5.24 0.24
CA ILE A 17 0.53 -6.41 -0.18
C ILE A 17 1.53 -7.45 -0.69
N ALA A 18 1.44 -8.67 -0.15
CA ALA A 18 2.29 -9.78 -0.54
C ALA A 18 1.48 -11.08 -0.63
N SER A 19 2.01 -12.09 -1.31
CA SER A 19 1.43 -13.44 -1.26
C SER A 19 1.33 -13.94 0.18
N SER A 20 0.26 -14.66 0.51
CA SER A 20 0.14 -15.36 1.78
C SER A 20 1.01 -16.61 1.86
N ASP A 21 1.48 -17.11 0.72
CA ASP A 21 2.50 -18.15 0.61
C ASP A 21 3.64 -17.63 -0.29
N PRO A 22 4.63 -16.92 0.26
CA PRO A 22 5.71 -16.31 -0.52
C PRO A 22 6.71 -17.34 -1.09
N LYS A 23 6.63 -18.61 -0.69
CA LYS A 23 7.48 -19.69 -1.22
C LYS A 23 6.85 -20.41 -2.40
N SER A 24 5.57 -20.17 -2.67
CA SER A 24 4.87 -20.74 -3.83
C SER A 24 5.44 -20.19 -5.14
N ILE A 25 5.57 -21.05 -6.14
CA ILE A 25 5.98 -20.66 -7.50
C ILE A 25 4.98 -19.72 -8.19
N ALA A 26 3.73 -19.69 -7.69
CA ALA A 26 2.66 -18.84 -8.19
C ALA A 26 2.46 -17.59 -7.32
N ALA A 27 3.41 -17.29 -6.42
CA ALA A 27 3.33 -16.12 -5.56
C ALA A 27 3.62 -14.84 -6.35
N ASN A 28 2.65 -13.93 -6.38
CA ASN A 28 2.87 -12.58 -6.91
C ASN A 28 3.98 -11.86 -6.11
N LYS A 29 4.70 -10.98 -6.80
CA LYS A 29 5.69 -10.12 -6.16
C LYS A 29 5.02 -9.18 -5.14
N PRO A 30 5.62 -8.96 -3.97
CA PRO A 30 5.12 -7.98 -3.04
C PRO A 30 5.15 -6.57 -3.64
N VAL A 31 4.07 -5.81 -3.43
CA VAL A 31 4.00 -4.38 -3.76
C VAL A 31 3.94 -3.55 -2.49
N LYS A 32 4.47 -2.33 -2.56
CA LYS A 32 4.52 -1.41 -1.42
C LYS A 32 4.14 0.01 -1.83
N LEU A 33 3.38 0.65 -0.96
CA LEU A 33 3.13 2.09 -0.96
C LEU A 33 3.89 2.68 0.23
N SER A 34 4.85 3.58 -0.02
CA SER A 34 5.55 4.34 1.03
C SER A 34 5.36 5.83 0.79
N LYS A 35 4.73 6.52 1.75
CA LYS A 35 4.37 7.92 1.62
C LYS A 35 4.22 8.57 2.99
N SER A 36 4.46 9.88 3.08
CA SER A 36 4.08 10.65 4.26
C SER A 36 2.56 10.57 4.47
N VAL A 37 2.13 10.11 5.65
CA VAL A 37 0.72 9.99 6.05
C VAL A 37 0.01 11.34 5.96
N THR A 38 0.73 12.44 6.17
CA THR A 38 0.19 13.81 6.10
C THR A 38 -0.37 14.17 4.73
N LYS A 39 0.05 13.47 3.66
CA LYS A 39 -0.43 13.72 2.29
C LYS A 39 -1.89 13.37 2.07
N TRP A 40 -2.50 12.62 2.98
CA TRP A 40 -3.93 12.29 2.91
C TRP A 40 -4.78 13.17 3.81
N PHE A 41 -4.19 14.06 4.61
CA PHE A 41 -4.92 14.90 5.53
C PHE A 41 -4.98 16.35 5.03
N THR A 42 -6.08 17.03 5.31
CA THR A 42 -6.17 18.48 5.19
C THR A 42 -5.31 19.15 6.26
N LYS A 43 -5.10 20.46 6.14
CA LYS A 43 -4.38 21.26 7.15
C LYS A 43 -5.05 21.20 8.54
N ASP A 44 -6.36 20.96 8.58
CA ASP A 44 -7.13 20.85 9.81
C ASP A 44 -7.12 19.42 10.39
N GLY A 45 -6.34 18.51 9.81
CA GLY A 45 -6.21 17.14 10.30
C GLY A 45 -7.38 16.23 9.90
N ILE A 46 -8.13 16.57 8.84
CA ILE A 46 -9.23 15.74 8.33
C ILE A 46 -8.70 14.83 7.23
N LEU A 47 -8.96 13.53 7.32
CA LEU A 47 -8.61 12.58 6.26
C LEU A 47 -9.45 12.86 5.00
N VAL A 48 -8.78 13.03 3.87
CA VAL A 48 -9.40 13.08 2.55
C VAL A 48 -9.46 11.65 2.00
N GLU A 49 -10.54 10.94 2.33
CA GLU A 49 -10.69 9.50 2.02
C GLU A 49 -10.47 9.20 0.53
N GLY A 50 -10.92 10.06 -0.38
CA GLY A 50 -10.72 9.87 -1.82
C GLY A 50 -9.25 9.85 -2.23
N LEU A 51 -8.38 10.64 -1.60
CA LEU A 51 -6.94 10.62 -1.87
C LEU A 51 -6.28 9.35 -1.35
N PHE A 52 -6.69 8.90 -0.16
CA PHE A 52 -6.21 7.66 0.43
C PHE A 52 -6.63 6.45 -0.42
N TRP A 53 -7.93 6.32 -0.72
CA TRP A 53 -8.45 5.22 -1.52
C TRP A 53 -7.85 5.17 -2.92
N ASN A 54 -7.59 6.32 -3.56
CA ASN A 54 -6.91 6.34 -4.86
C ASN A 54 -5.51 5.71 -4.82
N ASP A 55 -4.71 5.99 -3.77
CA ASP A 55 -3.39 5.38 -3.62
C ASP A 55 -3.49 3.87 -3.28
N VAL A 56 -4.48 3.47 -2.47
CA VAL A 56 -4.73 2.05 -2.15
C VAL A 56 -5.23 1.26 -3.36
N SER A 57 -6.14 1.80 -4.15
CA SER A 57 -6.65 1.16 -5.37
C SER A 57 -5.51 0.91 -6.36
N LYS A 58 -4.64 1.90 -6.58
CA LYS A 58 -3.44 1.71 -7.41
C LYS A 58 -2.54 0.60 -6.89
N LEU A 59 -2.31 0.54 -5.59
CA LEU A 59 -1.50 -0.53 -5.00
C LEU A 59 -2.12 -1.92 -5.22
N ILE A 60 -3.44 -2.04 -5.17
CA ILE A 60 -4.17 -3.29 -5.47
C ILE A 60 -4.05 -3.64 -6.95
N ASP A 61 -4.24 -2.66 -7.84
CA ASP A 61 -4.12 -2.85 -9.27
C ASP A 61 -2.71 -3.30 -9.65
N ASP A 62 -1.68 -2.67 -9.08
CA ASP A 62 -0.26 -3.06 -9.26
C ASP A 62 -0.01 -4.51 -8.83
N TYR A 63 -0.58 -4.95 -7.70
CA TYR A 63 -0.45 -6.33 -7.24
C TYR A 63 -1.19 -7.33 -8.15
N ALA A 64 -2.34 -6.92 -8.71
CA ALA A 64 -3.14 -7.75 -9.59
C ALA A 64 -2.55 -7.86 -11.01
N ASP A 65 -1.93 -6.81 -11.53
CA ASP A 65 -1.33 -6.77 -12.85
C ASP A 65 -0.03 -7.58 -12.97
N ASP A 66 0.70 -7.82 -11.86
CA ASP A 66 1.82 -8.78 -11.82
C ASP A 66 1.39 -10.19 -12.29
N ARG A 67 0.09 -10.53 -12.15
CA ARG A 67 -0.50 -11.80 -12.63
C ARG A 67 -0.76 -11.83 -14.14
N LYS A 68 -0.91 -10.69 -14.80
CA LYS A 68 -1.26 -10.61 -16.25
C LYS A 68 -0.04 -10.64 -17.16
N ASN A 69 1.14 -10.36 -16.62
CA ASN A 69 2.41 -10.31 -17.36
C ASN A 69 3.22 -11.62 -17.25
N HIS A 70 2.62 -12.72 -16.78
CA HIS A 70 3.28 -14.02 -16.59
C HIS A 70 2.49 -15.17 -17.23
#